data_AF-A0A7Y7PS33-F1
#
_entry.id   AF-A0A7Y7PS33-F1
#
_cell.length_a   1.000
_cell.length_b   1.000
_cell.length_c   1.000
_cell.angle_alpha   90.00
_cell.angle_beta   90.00
_cell.angle_gamma   90.00
#
_symmetry.space_group_name_H-M   'P 1'
#
loop_
_entity.id
_entity.type
_entity.pdbx_description
1 polymer ?
#
loop_
_entity_poly.entity_id
_entity_poly.type
_entity_poly.pdbx_seq_one_letter_code
_entity_poly.pdbx_strand_id
1 'polypeptide(L)'
;MSQAVKAPKEPVRKPKVESYDLSHSDETLHLATDLAKFIKENKLTTNVQGKEFVNVEGWQYAGSRLGIVPVVEHVINVSNDQEIKYQAKVILFDLKSGQTVGAGFAVCSNKEQGKKFYQEFAIMSMAQTRAIGKAYRNILAWIIRAAGYEPTPAEEMDYAGNTPIVAETPAPAPQAASAAPVAMKAVPAESVAAAESSAPAYASASQKEEIIRLLNHPVVTRAEKTKMLLNINRLDEERATQAIAKLKKAIDDRENGQTAAAA
;
A
#
# COMPACT_ATOMS: atom_id res chain seq x y z
N MET A 1 -13.85 13.14 -78.21
CA MET A 1 -14.32 13.83 -76.99
C MET A 1 -14.04 12.93 -75.79
N SER A 2 -13.34 13.53 -74.82
CA SER A 2 -12.89 13.11 -73.48
C SER A 2 -13.07 11.66 -72.99
N GLN A 3 -11.95 10.98 -72.77
CA GLN A 3 -11.82 9.90 -71.78
C GLN A 3 -11.87 10.50 -70.37
N ALA A 4 -12.75 9.96 -69.52
CA ALA A 4 -12.82 10.29 -68.11
C ALA A 4 -11.69 9.59 -67.35
N VAL A 5 -10.68 10.37 -66.94
CA VAL A 5 -9.59 9.89 -66.07
C VAL A 5 -10.13 9.83 -64.64
N LYS A 6 -10.23 8.62 -64.10
CA LYS A 6 -10.60 8.34 -62.70
C LYS A 6 -9.41 8.72 -61.80
N ALA A 7 -9.58 9.76 -60.99
CA ALA A 7 -8.56 10.20 -60.04
C ALA A 7 -8.30 9.12 -58.97
N PRO A 8 -7.04 8.90 -58.54
CA PRO A 8 -6.72 7.95 -57.48
C PRO A 8 -7.20 8.48 -56.12
N LYS A 9 -7.85 7.64 -55.33
CA LYS A 9 -8.19 7.94 -53.92
C LYS A 9 -6.89 8.03 -53.11
N GLU A 10 -6.60 9.22 -52.60
CA GLU A 10 -5.47 9.48 -51.73
C GLU A 10 -5.68 8.79 -50.36
N PRO A 11 -4.69 8.07 -49.83
CA PRO A 11 -4.82 7.40 -48.54
C PRO A 11 -4.85 8.44 -47.42
N VAL A 12 -5.97 8.51 -46.70
CA VAL A 12 -6.15 9.36 -45.52
C VAL A 12 -5.09 8.96 -44.47
N ARG A 13 -4.03 9.77 -44.36
CA ARG A 13 -3.06 9.66 -43.27
C ARG A 13 -3.78 9.95 -41.98
N LYS A 14 -3.92 8.93 -41.11
CA LYS A 14 -4.44 9.11 -39.76
C LYS A 14 -3.58 10.17 -39.05
N PRO A 15 -4.16 11.26 -38.55
CA PRO A 15 -3.40 12.26 -37.83
C PRO A 15 -2.74 11.60 -36.62
N LYS A 16 -1.45 11.88 -36.44
CA LYS A 16 -0.72 11.45 -35.26
C LYS A 16 -1.34 12.23 -34.09
N VAL A 17 -2.09 11.56 -33.21
CA VAL A 17 -2.79 12.22 -32.10
C VAL A 17 -1.75 12.80 -31.15
N GLU A 18 -1.53 14.12 -31.27
CA GLU A 18 -0.59 14.87 -30.44
C GLU A 18 -1.16 15.17 -29.05
N SER A 19 -2.49 15.20 -28.92
CA SER A 19 -3.17 15.41 -27.64
C SER A 19 -4.52 14.72 -27.64
N TYR A 20 -4.81 13.95 -26.59
CA TYR A 20 -6.13 13.33 -26.40
C TYR A 20 -7.08 14.32 -25.72
N ASP A 21 -8.35 14.33 -26.12
CA ASP A 21 -9.45 15.04 -25.46
C ASP A 21 -10.44 14.05 -24.84
N LEU A 22 -10.77 14.25 -23.56
CA LEU A 22 -11.74 13.44 -22.81
C LEU A 22 -13.15 13.51 -23.40
N SER A 23 -13.47 14.56 -24.16
CA SER A 23 -14.79 14.73 -24.79
C SER A 23 -14.99 13.83 -26.03
N HIS A 24 -13.92 13.30 -26.62
CA HIS A 24 -13.96 12.50 -27.83
C HIS A 24 -13.81 11.00 -27.53
N SER A 25 -14.90 10.24 -27.69
CA SER A 25 -14.95 8.81 -27.33
C SER A 25 -13.90 7.96 -28.05
N ASP A 26 -13.66 8.19 -29.34
CA ASP A 26 -12.75 7.38 -30.16
C ASP A 26 -11.28 7.53 -29.71
N GLU A 27 -10.90 8.76 -29.35
CA GLU A 27 -9.58 9.07 -28.82
C GLU A 27 -9.36 8.39 -27.46
N THR A 28 -10.37 8.42 -26.59
CA THR A 28 -10.25 7.84 -25.25
C THR A 28 -10.17 6.30 -25.24
N LEU A 29 -10.80 5.62 -26.20
CA LEU A 29 -10.67 4.17 -26.35
C LEU A 29 -9.30 3.77 -26.92
N HIS A 30 -8.73 4.58 -27.81
CA HIS A 30 -7.35 4.39 -28.26
C HIS A 30 -6.37 4.58 -27.11
N LEU A 31 -6.59 5.61 -26.27
CA LEU A 31 -5.82 5.83 -25.06
C LEU A 31 -5.87 4.63 -24.11
N ALA A 32 -7.04 4.01 -23.90
CA ALA A 32 -7.17 2.81 -23.08
C ALA A 32 -6.31 1.65 -23.61
N THR A 33 -6.23 1.49 -24.93
CA THR A 33 -5.41 0.45 -25.58
C THR A 33 -3.91 0.73 -25.41
N ASP A 34 -3.48 1.97 -25.65
CA ASP A 34 -2.09 2.41 -25.44
C ASP A 34 -1.67 2.23 -23.98
N LEU A 35 -2.56 2.59 -23.06
CA LEU A 35 -2.37 2.48 -21.62
C LEU A 35 -2.25 1.01 -21.19
N ALA A 36 -3.10 0.13 -21.72
CA ALA A 36 -3.04 -1.31 -21.47
C ALA A 36 -1.67 -1.89 -21.81
N LYS A 37 -1.14 -1.51 -22.99
CA LYS A 37 0.18 -1.93 -23.46
C LYS A 37 1.30 -1.38 -22.56
N PHE A 38 1.29 -0.08 -22.28
CA PHE A 38 2.34 0.56 -21.48
C PHE A 38 2.41 0.00 -20.06
N ILE A 39 1.26 -0.16 -19.40
CA ILE A 39 1.19 -0.71 -18.03
C ILE A 39 1.74 -2.14 -17.99
N LYS A 40 1.39 -2.96 -18.98
CA LYS A 40 1.83 -4.36 -19.06
C LYS A 40 3.33 -4.48 -19.35
N GLU A 41 3.83 -3.70 -20.30
CA GLU A 41 5.26 -3.73 -20.69
C GLU A 41 6.16 -3.26 -19.54
N ASN A 42 5.71 -2.29 -18.75
CA ASN A 42 6.48 -1.69 -17.67
C ASN A 42 6.15 -2.25 -16.27
N LYS A 43 5.26 -3.26 -16.18
CA LYS A 43 4.84 -3.91 -14.93
C LYS A 43 4.34 -2.90 -13.87
N LEU A 44 3.53 -1.94 -14.29
CA LEU A 44 2.99 -0.87 -13.42
C LEU A 44 1.72 -1.30 -12.67
N THR A 45 1.64 -2.57 -12.29
CA THR A 45 0.49 -3.15 -11.60
C THR A 45 0.94 -3.95 -10.39
N THR A 46 0.12 -3.89 -9.35
CA THR A 46 0.22 -4.76 -8.19
C THR A 46 -0.94 -5.75 -8.22
N ASN A 47 -0.64 -7.05 -8.10
CA ASN A 47 -1.68 -8.07 -7.98
C ASN A 47 -2.15 -8.16 -6.53
N VAL A 48 -3.43 -7.97 -6.29
CA VAL A 48 -4.07 -8.16 -4.99
C VAL A 48 -5.27 -9.08 -5.17
N GLN A 49 -5.24 -10.24 -4.51
CA GLN A 49 -6.31 -11.25 -4.57
C GLN A 49 -6.66 -11.68 -6.01
N GLY A 50 -5.66 -11.81 -6.90
CA GLY A 50 -5.85 -12.24 -8.27
C GLY A 50 -6.32 -11.14 -9.23
N LYS A 51 -6.47 -9.90 -8.76
CA LYS A 51 -6.83 -8.73 -9.56
C LYS A 51 -5.64 -7.79 -9.72
N GLU A 52 -5.54 -7.16 -10.89
CA GLU A 52 -4.45 -6.23 -11.20
C GLU A 52 -4.89 -4.78 -10.95
N PHE A 53 -4.20 -4.13 -10.01
CA PHE A 53 -4.41 -2.72 -9.65
C PHE A 53 -3.25 -1.89 -10.18
N VAL A 54 -3.56 -0.79 -10.84
CA VAL A 54 -2.54 0.08 -11.46
C VAL A 54 -1.88 0.93 -10.38
N ASN A 55 -0.55 0.95 -10.37
CA ASN A 55 0.25 1.80 -9.48
C ASN A 55 0.12 3.27 -9.89
N VAL A 56 0.43 4.19 -8.98
CA VAL A 56 0.30 5.64 -9.20
C VAL A 56 1.02 6.12 -10.47
N GLU A 57 2.14 5.51 -10.85
CA GLU A 57 2.88 5.84 -12.07
C GLU A 57 2.05 5.59 -13.35
N GLY A 58 1.25 4.52 -13.37
CA GLY A 58 0.35 4.23 -14.48
C GLY A 58 -0.77 5.28 -14.60
N TRP A 59 -1.28 5.76 -13.47
CA TRP A 59 -2.25 6.85 -13.43
C TRP A 59 -1.65 8.18 -13.89
N GLN A 60 -0.43 8.48 -13.46
CA GLN A 60 0.32 9.67 -13.91
C GLN A 60 0.60 9.62 -15.41
N TYR A 61 0.96 8.45 -15.95
CA TYR A 61 1.14 8.28 -17.38
C TYR A 61 -0.16 8.57 -18.16
N ALA A 62 -1.29 8.02 -17.72
CA ALA A 62 -2.59 8.29 -18.32
C ALA A 62 -2.93 9.80 -18.30
N GLY A 63 -2.73 10.45 -17.14
CA GLY A 63 -2.90 11.89 -17.00
C GLY A 63 -2.00 12.71 -17.92
N SER A 64 -0.72 12.35 -18.00
CA SER A 64 0.27 13.05 -18.83
C SER A 64 -0.12 13.04 -20.32
N ARG A 65 -0.75 11.95 -20.79
CA ARG A 65 -1.18 11.82 -22.18
C ARG A 65 -2.38 12.72 -22.53
N LEU A 66 -3.12 13.15 -21.51
CA LEU A 66 -4.21 14.12 -21.60
C LEU A 66 -3.76 15.56 -21.28
N GLY A 67 -2.50 15.76 -20.87
CA GLY A 67 -2.00 17.07 -20.42
C GLY A 67 -2.42 17.41 -18.99
N ILE A 68 -2.84 16.42 -18.20
CA ILE A 68 -3.31 16.58 -16.83
C ILE A 68 -2.20 16.15 -15.85
N VAL A 69 -1.72 17.08 -15.03
CA VAL A 69 -0.64 16.85 -14.07
C VAL A 69 -1.14 16.97 -12.63
N PRO A 70 -0.58 16.21 -11.67
CA PRO A 70 -0.95 16.34 -10.28
C PRO A 70 -0.15 17.47 -9.62
N VAL A 71 -0.81 18.25 -8.78
CA VAL A 71 -0.19 19.28 -7.95
C VAL A 71 -0.58 19.01 -6.50
N VAL A 72 0.42 18.80 -5.65
CA VAL A 72 0.20 18.67 -4.20
C VAL A 72 -0.17 20.04 -3.67
N GLU A 73 -1.43 20.23 -3.26
CA GLU A 73 -1.91 21.52 -2.76
C GLU A 73 -1.43 21.75 -1.33
N HIS A 74 -1.56 20.72 -0.48
CA HIS A 74 -1.01 20.75 0.87
C HIS A 74 -0.83 19.34 1.44
N VAL A 75 0.09 19.25 2.40
CA VAL A 75 0.26 18.08 3.26
C VAL A 75 0.25 18.56 4.71
N ILE A 76 -0.71 18.07 5.48
CA ILE A 76 -0.96 18.48 6.86
C ILE A 76 -0.52 17.34 7.78
N ASN A 77 0.30 17.68 8.77
CA ASN A 77 0.61 16.78 9.87
C ASN A 77 -0.61 16.73 10.81
N VAL A 78 -1.20 15.55 10.96
CA VAL A 78 -2.34 15.26 11.85
C VAL A 78 -1.97 14.19 12.88
N SER A 79 -0.68 14.12 13.21
CA SER A 79 -0.10 13.17 14.17
C SER A 79 -0.48 13.50 15.61
N ASN A 80 -0.33 12.51 16.49
CA ASN A 80 -0.42 12.63 17.95
C ASN A 80 0.76 11.88 18.60
N ASP A 81 0.88 11.93 19.93
CA ASP A 81 1.99 11.30 20.67
C ASP A 81 2.15 9.80 20.42
N GLN A 82 1.13 9.12 19.89
CA GLN A 82 1.10 7.68 19.67
C GLN A 82 1.01 7.28 18.20
N GLU A 83 0.88 8.24 17.28
CA GLU A 83 0.56 7.98 15.87
C GLU A 83 1.15 9.05 14.98
N ILE A 84 1.93 8.61 13.99
CA ILE A 84 2.38 9.46 12.90
C ILE A 84 1.33 9.38 11.80
N LYS A 85 0.73 10.51 11.47
CA LYS A 85 -0.38 10.58 10.52
C LYS A 85 -0.30 11.86 9.68
N TYR A 86 -0.44 11.69 8.38
CA TYR A 86 -0.44 12.79 7.42
C TYR A 86 -1.65 12.74 6.53
N GLN A 87 -2.20 13.92 6.23
CA GLN A 87 -3.24 14.11 5.24
C GLN A 87 -2.66 14.90 4.07
N ALA A 88 -2.85 14.43 2.84
CA ALA A 88 -2.48 15.14 1.63
C ALA A 88 -3.72 15.47 0.81
N LYS A 89 -3.75 16.68 0.26
CA LYS A 89 -4.68 17.09 -0.80
C LYS A 89 -3.88 17.32 -2.08
N VAL A 90 -4.34 16.69 -3.15
CA VAL A 90 -3.78 16.83 -4.50
C VAL A 90 -4.88 17.31 -5.42
N ILE A 91 -4.55 18.29 -6.25
CA ILE A 91 -5.40 18.73 -7.35
C ILE A 91 -4.80 18.23 -8.68
N LEU A 92 -5.65 18.08 -9.68
CA LEU A 92 -5.23 17.83 -11.05
C LEU A 92 -5.37 19.10 -11.86
N PHE A 93 -4.27 19.54 -12.44
CA PHE A 93 -4.19 20.73 -13.25
C PHE A 93 -4.09 20.34 -14.72
N ASP A 94 -5.01 20.86 -15.54
CA ASP A 94 -4.96 20.69 -16.98
C ASP A 94 -4.11 21.81 -17.60
N LEU A 95 -3.01 21.41 -18.24
CA LEU A 95 -2.07 22.32 -18.88
C LEU A 95 -2.67 23.05 -20.09
N LYS A 96 -3.72 22.50 -20.72
CA LYS A 96 -4.35 23.13 -21.89
C LYS A 96 -5.33 24.22 -21.47
N SER A 97 -6.24 23.92 -20.55
CA SER A 97 -7.25 24.88 -20.08
C SER A 97 -6.74 25.82 -18.99
N GLY A 98 -5.65 25.47 -18.29
CA GLY A 98 -5.15 26.20 -17.13
C GLY A 98 -6.06 26.09 -15.91
N GLN A 99 -6.94 25.09 -15.86
CA GLN A 99 -7.93 24.90 -14.80
C GLN A 99 -7.67 23.64 -13.97
N THR A 100 -8.17 23.65 -12.74
CA THR A 100 -8.24 22.46 -11.91
C THR A 100 -9.41 21.58 -12.37
N VAL A 101 -9.11 20.35 -12.80
CA VAL A 101 -10.08 19.41 -13.36
C VAL A 101 -10.48 18.29 -12.40
N GLY A 102 -9.77 18.16 -11.28
CA GLY A 102 -10.05 17.15 -10.28
C GLY A 102 -9.29 17.37 -8.98
N ALA A 103 -9.66 16.65 -7.94
CA ALA A 103 -8.97 16.64 -6.67
C ALA A 103 -9.06 15.27 -6.00
N GLY A 104 -8.07 14.97 -5.16
CA GLY A 104 -7.97 13.76 -4.37
C GLY A 104 -7.44 14.08 -2.98
N PHE A 105 -7.99 13.39 -2.00
CA PHE A 105 -7.58 13.49 -0.60
C PHE A 105 -7.21 12.10 -0.14
N ALA A 106 -6.11 12.00 0.59
CA ALA A 106 -5.73 10.77 1.25
C ALA A 106 -5.07 11.04 2.57
N VAL A 107 -5.18 10.05 3.45
CA VAL A 107 -4.52 10.01 4.74
C VAL A 107 -3.65 8.77 4.77
N CYS A 108 -2.45 8.89 5.34
CA CYS A 108 -1.61 7.75 5.66
C CYS A 108 -1.20 7.81 7.13
N SER A 109 -1.16 6.64 7.80
CA SER A 109 -0.76 6.50 9.19
C SER A 109 0.26 5.37 9.39
N ASN A 110 1.17 5.52 10.35
CA ASN A 110 2.04 4.41 10.78
C ASN A 110 1.28 3.28 11.49
N LYS A 111 0.02 3.51 11.91
CA LYS A 111 -0.86 2.47 12.46
C LYS A 111 -1.53 1.59 11.40
N GLU A 112 -1.38 1.92 10.12
CA GLU A 112 -1.79 1.01 9.05
C GLU A 112 -0.98 -0.29 9.08
N GLN A 113 -1.60 -1.39 8.65
CA GLN A 113 -0.98 -2.70 8.66
C GLN A 113 0.36 -2.69 7.92
N GLY A 114 1.40 -3.21 8.56
CA GLY A 114 2.76 -3.26 8.00
C GLY A 114 3.55 -1.94 8.07
N LYS A 115 2.94 -0.82 8.49
CA LYS A 115 3.58 0.52 8.47
C LYS A 115 4.10 1.01 9.83
N LYS A 116 4.03 0.16 10.87
CA LYS A 116 4.43 0.50 12.25
C LYS A 116 5.86 1.01 12.38
N PHE A 117 6.77 0.50 11.55
CA PHE A 117 8.20 0.82 11.60
C PHE A 117 8.63 1.81 10.51
N TYR A 118 7.68 2.37 9.76
CA TYR A 118 8.00 3.30 8.69
C TYR A 118 8.38 4.65 9.29
N GLN A 119 9.38 5.28 8.66
CA GLN A 119 9.84 6.60 9.06
C GLN A 119 8.79 7.66 8.69
N GLU A 120 8.78 8.78 9.41
CA GLU A 120 7.78 9.84 9.25
C GLU A 120 7.68 10.35 7.80
N PHE A 121 8.82 10.59 7.15
CA PHE A 121 8.85 11.02 5.75
C PHE A 121 8.22 10.00 4.80
N ALA A 122 8.31 8.69 5.11
CA ALA A 122 7.71 7.65 4.29
C ALA A 122 6.18 7.66 4.40
N ILE A 123 5.65 7.86 5.61
CA ILE A 123 4.20 8.03 5.83
C ILE A 123 3.68 9.28 5.10
N MET A 124 4.42 10.39 5.18
CA MET A 124 4.09 11.62 4.46
C MET A 124 4.08 11.42 2.94
N SER A 125 5.09 10.75 2.38
CA SER A 125 5.17 10.44 0.95
C SER A 125 4.07 9.49 0.49
N MET A 126 3.73 8.49 1.30
CA MET A 126 2.61 7.59 1.01
C MET A 126 1.26 8.30 0.99
N ALA A 127 1.03 9.26 1.88
CA ALA A 127 -0.19 10.06 1.86
C ALA A 127 -0.30 10.82 0.53
N GLN A 128 0.80 11.37 0.03
CA GLN A 128 0.83 12.08 -1.26
C GLN A 128 0.55 11.13 -2.43
N THR A 129 1.25 10.00 -2.54
CA THR A 129 1.04 9.06 -3.66
C THR A 129 -0.38 8.50 -3.67
N ARG A 130 -0.96 8.20 -2.50
CA ARG A 130 -2.37 7.79 -2.37
C ARG A 130 -3.32 8.90 -2.82
N ALA A 131 -3.06 10.17 -2.45
CA ALA A 131 -3.87 11.31 -2.88
C ALA A 131 -3.77 11.54 -4.40
N ILE A 132 -2.58 11.37 -5.01
CA ILE A 132 -2.39 11.45 -6.46
C ILE A 132 -3.22 10.37 -7.17
N GLY A 133 -3.11 9.11 -6.73
CA GLY A 133 -3.89 8.01 -7.29
C GLY A 133 -5.39 8.28 -7.16
N LYS A 134 -5.84 8.78 -6.00
CA LYS A 134 -7.25 9.15 -5.76
C LYS A 134 -7.73 10.26 -6.69
N ALA A 135 -6.92 11.30 -6.90
CA ALA A 135 -7.26 12.42 -7.76
C ALA A 135 -7.46 11.95 -9.20
N TYR A 136 -6.53 11.14 -9.73
CA TYR A 136 -6.66 10.56 -11.08
C TYR A 136 -7.80 9.58 -11.21
N ARG A 137 -8.03 8.73 -10.21
CA ARG A 137 -9.18 7.83 -10.17
C ARG A 137 -10.48 8.57 -10.43
N ASN A 138 -10.69 9.72 -9.79
CA ASN A 138 -11.96 10.44 -9.88
C ASN A 138 -12.33 10.86 -11.31
N ILE A 139 -11.36 11.00 -12.21
CA ILE A 139 -11.59 11.43 -13.60
C ILE A 139 -11.25 10.36 -14.66
N LEU A 140 -10.30 9.46 -14.39
CA LEU A 140 -9.77 8.49 -15.37
C LEU A 140 -10.13 7.03 -15.08
N ALA A 141 -10.87 6.74 -13.99
CA ALA A 141 -11.19 5.37 -13.58
C ALA A 141 -11.83 4.51 -14.70
N TRP A 142 -12.69 5.11 -15.50
CA TRP A 142 -13.36 4.41 -16.59
C TRP A 142 -12.41 4.04 -17.73
N ILE A 143 -11.35 4.83 -17.99
CA ILE A 143 -10.30 4.53 -18.98
C ILE A 143 -9.45 3.35 -18.49
N ILE A 144 -9.10 3.34 -17.20
CA ILE A 144 -8.34 2.24 -16.59
C ILE A 144 -9.14 0.93 -16.64
N ARG A 145 -10.45 1.00 -16.39
CA ARG A 145 -11.35 -0.15 -16.54
C ARG A 145 -11.46 -0.60 -18.00
N ALA A 146 -11.54 0.33 -18.96
CA ALA A 146 -11.52 0.00 -20.39
C ALA A 146 -10.19 -0.64 -20.82
N ALA A 147 -9.09 -0.29 -20.17
CA ALA A 147 -7.77 -0.90 -20.37
C ALA A 147 -7.64 -2.32 -19.75
N GLY A 148 -8.67 -2.80 -19.03
CA GLY A 148 -8.71 -4.15 -18.46
C GLY A 148 -8.20 -4.26 -17.02
N TYR A 149 -7.92 -3.15 -16.34
CA TYR A 149 -7.44 -3.15 -14.95
C TYR A 149 -8.53 -2.70 -13.96
N GLU A 150 -8.31 -2.95 -12.68
CA GLU A 150 -9.20 -2.42 -11.65
C GLU A 150 -9.10 -0.88 -11.57
N PRO A 151 -10.23 -0.15 -11.47
CA PRO A 151 -10.23 1.31 -11.44
C PRO A 151 -9.80 1.89 -10.09
N THR A 152 -9.30 1.04 -9.18
CA THR A 152 -8.78 1.46 -7.88
C THR A 152 -7.25 1.51 -7.98
N PRO A 153 -6.60 2.61 -7.57
CA PRO A 153 -5.14 2.65 -7.47
C PRO A 153 -4.61 1.60 -6.49
N ALA A 154 -3.44 1.04 -6.79
CA ALA A 154 -2.79 0.07 -5.92
C ALA A 154 -2.53 0.62 -4.51
N GLU A 155 -2.25 1.92 -4.37
CA GLU A 155 -1.95 2.60 -3.11
C GLU A 155 -3.17 2.68 -2.16
N GLU A 156 -4.38 2.45 -2.68
CA GLU A 156 -5.61 2.33 -1.90
C GLU A 156 -5.91 0.88 -1.49
N MET A 157 -5.13 -0.09 -1.98
CA MET A 157 -5.33 -1.54 -1.77
C MET A 157 -4.39 -2.15 -0.73
N ASP A 158 -3.65 -1.35 0.04
CA ASP A 158 -2.85 -1.80 1.21
C ASP A 158 -3.70 -2.48 2.32
N TYR A 159 -4.98 -2.75 2.09
CA TYR A 159 -5.90 -3.46 2.96
C TYR A 159 -5.67 -4.99 2.92
N ALA A 160 -4.55 -5.45 3.45
CA ALA A 160 -4.36 -6.87 3.80
C ALA A 160 -5.13 -7.29 5.07
N GLY A 161 -6.16 -6.54 5.47
CA GLY A 161 -6.89 -6.69 6.74
C GLY A 161 -8.41 -6.78 6.60
N ASN A 162 -8.98 -6.57 5.41
CA ASN A 162 -10.40 -6.81 5.18
C ASN A 162 -10.54 -7.94 4.17
N THR A 163 -10.29 -9.17 4.62
CA THR A 163 -10.74 -10.37 3.91
C THR A 163 -12.27 -10.33 3.93
N PRO A 164 -12.98 -9.99 2.83
CA PRO A 164 -14.36 -10.42 2.75
C PRO A 164 -14.25 -11.93 2.62
N ILE A 165 -14.82 -12.65 3.57
CA ILE A 165 -15.22 -14.04 3.34
C ILE A 165 -15.98 -13.99 2.02
N VAL A 166 -15.43 -14.58 0.97
CA VAL A 166 -16.13 -14.66 -0.31
C VAL A 166 -17.34 -15.53 -0.02
N ALA A 167 -18.48 -14.90 0.24
CA ALA A 167 -19.76 -15.54 0.02
C ALA A 167 -19.76 -15.82 -1.47
N GLU A 168 -19.59 -17.11 -1.81
CA GLU A 168 -19.75 -17.59 -3.16
C GLU A 168 -21.06 -17.04 -3.73
N THR A 169 -20.94 -16.18 -4.73
CA THR A 169 -22.06 -15.79 -5.57
C THR A 169 -22.60 -17.08 -6.19
N PRO A 170 -23.86 -17.48 -5.97
CA PRO A 170 -24.38 -18.68 -6.60
C PRO A 170 -24.45 -18.44 -8.12
N ALA A 171 -23.83 -19.32 -8.89
CA ALA A 171 -24.02 -19.40 -10.33
C ALA A 171 -25.51 -19.65 -10.66
N PRO A 172 -26.04 -19.15 -11.79
CA PRO A 172 -27.45 -19.23 -12.10
C PRO A 172 -27.86 -20.68 -12.40
N ALA A 173 -28.93 -21.13 -11.74
CA ALA A 173 -29.50 -22.46 -11.86
C ALA A 173 -30.24 -22.68 -13.21
N PRO A 174 -30.14 -23.87 -13.82
CA PRO A 174 -31.16 -24.39 -14.73
C PRO A 174 -32.31 -25.05 -13.94
N GLN A 175 -33.56 -24.79 -14.36
CA GLN A 175 -34.79 -25.29 -13.74
C GLN A 175 -35.09 -26.77 -14.00
N ALA A 176 -35.79 -27.35 -13.00
CA ALA A 176 -36.81 -28.40 -13.02
C ALA A 176 -36.40 -29.89 -13.05
N ALA A 177 -36.64 -30.61 -11.94
CA ALA A 177 -37.76 -31.56 -11.77
C ALA A 177 -37.74 -32.22 -10.37
N SER A 178 -38.89 -32.78 -9.98
CA SER A 178 -39.35 -33.12 -8.61
C SER A 178 -38.67 -34.28 -7.87
N ALA A 179 -38.65 -34.23 -6.53
CA ALA A 179 -39.35 -35.14 -5.60
C ALA A 179 -38.91 -34.89 -4.13
N ALA A 180 -39.88 -34.95 -3.20
CA ALA A 180 -39.69 -34.80 -1.76
C ALA A 180 -39.40 -36.16 -1.06
N PRO A 181 -39.39 -36.26 0.29
CA PRO A 181 -38.26 -35.98 1.18
C PRO A 181 -37.88 -37.22 2.03
N VAL A 182 -36.66 -37.31 2.59
CA VAL A 182 -36.42 -38.22 3.72
C VAL A 182 -35.44 -37.65 4.75
N ALA A 183 -35.80 -37.94 5.98
CA ALA A 183 -35.38 -37.47 7.29
C ALA A 183 -33.95 -37.84 7.76
N MET A 184 -33.48 -37.02 8.71
CA MET A 184 -32.67 -37.35 9.90
C MET A 184 -31.28 -38.00 9.72
N LYS A 185 -30.22 -37.33 10.21
CA LYS A 185 -29.66 -37.60 11.55
C LYS A 185 -28.53 -36.61 11.89
N ALA A 186 -28.66 -35.97 13.04
CA ALA A 186 -27.57 -35.28 13.74
C ALA A 186 -26.92 -36.26 14.72
N VAL A 187 -25.59 -36.21 14.86
CA VAL A 187 -24.75 -36.55 16.04
C VAL A 187 -23.26 -36.38 15.62
N PRO A 188 -22.30 -36.16 16.55
CA PRO A 188 -22.10 -34.94 17.32
C PRO A 188 -20.63 -34.45 17.24
N ALA A 189 -20.37 -33.29 17.85
CA ALA A 189 -19.03 -32.77 18.07
C ALA A 189 -18.18 -33.73 18.92
N GLU A 190 -16.97 -34.01 18.46
CA GLU A 190 -15.91 -34.62 19.27
C GLU A 190 -14.65 -33.78 19.17
N SER A 191 -14.14 -33.44 20.35
CA SER A 191 -12.97 -32.63 20.62
C SER A 191 -11.69 -33.29 20.12
N VAL A 192 -10.88 -32.55 19.36
CA VAL A 192 -9.46 -32.85 19.21
C VAL A 192 -8.61 -31.81 19.90
N ALA A 193 -7.92 -32.36 20.89
CA ALA A 193 -6.90 -31.80 21.74
C ALA A 193 -5.87 -30.91 21.03
N ALA A 194 -5.36 -29.99 21.85
CA ALA A 194 -4.22 -29.14 21.62
C ALA A 194 -3.05 -29.87 20.93
N ALA A 195 -2.65 -29.36 19.77
CA ALA A 195 -1.32 -29.54 19.22
C ALA A 195 -0.57 -28.22 19.43
N GLU A 196 0.36 -28.21 20.39
CA GLU A 196 1.32 -27.15 20.61
C GLU A 196 2.22 -27.02 19.36
N SER A 197 2.06 -25.92 18.62
CA SER A 197 3.03 -25.49 17.61
C SER A 197 3.98 -24.49 18.26
N SER A 198 5.20 -24.93 18.52
CA SER A 198 6.31 -24.12 19.03
C SER A 198 6.76 -23.08 18.00
N ALA A 199 6.13 -21.91 18.03
CA ALA A 199 6.66 -20.71 17.41
C ALA A 199 7.85 -20.18 18.23
N PRO A 200 8.89 -19.60 17.60
CA PRO A 200 10.03 -19.05 18.34
C PRO A 200 9.55 -17.89 19.22
N ALA A 201 9.69 -18.07 20.55
CA ALA A 201 9.30 -17.08 21.55
C ALA A 201 10.27 -15.89 21.51
N TYR A 202 9.87 -14.83 20.80
CA TYR A 202 10.54 -13.53 20.87
C TYR A 202 10.42 -12.94 22.27
N ALA A 203 11.43 -12.16 22.67
CA ALA A 203 11.45 -11.51 23.97
C ALA A 203 10.16 -10.75 24.26
N SER A 204 9.59 -10.98 25.44
CA SER A 204 8.35 -10.36 25.90
C SER A 204 8.50 -8.83 26.02
N ALA A 205 7.38 -8.11 25.98
CA ALA A 205 7.38 -6.65 26.12
C ALA A 205 8.05 -6.20 27.43
N SER A 206 7.82 -6.93 28.52
CA SER A 206 8.42 -6.66 29.83
C SER A 206 9.94 -6.79 29.83
N GLN A 207 10.50 -7.79 29.13
CA GLN A 207 11.95 -7.94 29.01
C GLN A 207 12.58 -6.81 28.18
N LYS A 208 11.90 -6.33 27.14
CA LYS A 208 12.37 -5.20 26.33
C LYS A 208 12.37 -3.89 27.11
N GLU A 209 11.35 -3.65 27.92
CA GLU A 209 11.27 -2.49 28.82
C GLU A 209 12.41 -2.49 29.84
N GLU A 210 12.69 -3.62 30.48
CA GLU A 210 13.78 -3.75 31.46
C GLU A 210 15.16 -3.54 30.80
N ILE A 211 15.38 -4.05 29.58
CA ILE A 211 16.62 -3.79 28.82
C ILE A 211 16.77 -2.29 28.55
N ILE A 212 15.71 -1.61 28.07
CA ILE A 212 15.76 -0.17 27.78
C ILE A 212 16.06 0.63 29.05
N ARG A 213 15.46 0.25 30.18
CA ARG A 213 15.71 0.87 31.48
C ARG A 213 17.17 0.75 31.91
N LEU A 214 17.76 -0.44 31.82
CA LEU A 214 19.17 -0.69 32.16
C LEU A 214 20.13 0.04 31.22
N LEU A 215 19.80 0.13 29.92
CA LEU A 215 20.61 0.85 28.94
C LEU A 215 20.57 2.39 29.11
N ASN A 216 19.61 2.91 29.89
CA ASN A 216 19.55 4.34 30.20
C ASN A 216 20.34 4.72 31.46
N HIS A 217 21.04 3.76 32.08
CA HIS A 217 21.88 4.01 33.24
C HIS A 217 23.14 4.82 32.87
N PRO A 218 23.57 5.80 33.69
CA PRO A 218 24.69 6.70 33.38
C PRO A 218 26.04 6.00 33.15
N VAL A 219 26.25 4.81 33.73
CA VAL A 219 27.49 4.03 33.60
C VAL A 219 27.55 3.16 32.33
N VAL A 220 26.47 3.09 31.56
CA VAL A 220 26.39 2.34 30.30
C VAL A 220 26.91 3.20 29.16
N THR A 221 27.85 2.68 28.38
CA THR A 221 28.46 3.46 27.31
C THR A 221 27.49 3.66 26.14
N ARG A 222 27.66 4.77 25.42
CA ARG A 222 26.86 5.08 24.22
C ARG A 222 26.98 4.01 23.14
N ALA A 223 28.14 3.36 23.01
CA ALA A 223 28.36 2.28 22.06
C ALA A 223 27.57 1.00 22.42
N GLU A 224 27.53 0.64 23.72
CA GLU A 224 26.74 -0.49 24.22
C GLU A 224 25.24 -0.24 24.06
N LYS A 225 24.78 0.98 24.36
CA LYS A 225 23.39 1.43 24.17
C LYS A 225 22.93 1.28 22.72
N THR A 226 23.69 1.83 21.77
CA THR A 226 23.34 1.76 20.34
C THR A 226 23.31 0.31 19.84
N LYS A 227 24.30 -0.52 20.21
CA LYS A 227 24.39 -1.92 19.76
C LYS A 227 23.24 -2.78 20.28
N MET A 228 22.80 -2.57 21.52
CA MET A 228 21.69 -3.32 22.11
C MET A 228 20.33 -2.84 21.59
N LEU A 229 20.13 -1.53 21.40
CA LEU A 229 18.89 -0.98 20.83
C LEU A 229 18.64 -1.43 19.39
N LEU A 230 19.69 -1.58 18.57
CA LEU A 230 19.57 -2.08 17.19
C LEU A 230 19.09 -3.54 17.11
N ASN A 231 19.38 -4.35 18.14
CA ASN A 231 19.09 -5.78 18.13
C ASN A 231 17.96 -6.20 19.08
N ILE A 232 17.36 -5.27 19.83
CA ILE A 232 16.36 -5.54 20.87
C ILE A 232 15.11 -6.27 20.34
N ASN A 233 14.75 -6.03 19.07
CA ASN A 233 13.60 -6.65 18.42
C ASN A 233 13.88 -8.06 17.87
N ARG A 234 15.15 -8.48 17.85
CA ARG A 234 15.62 -9.78 17.36
C ARG A 234 16.03 -10.75 18.48
N LEU A 235 15.91 -10.33 19.74
CA LEU A 235 16.21 -11.17 20.89
C LEU A 235 15.05 -12.14 21.16
N ASP A 236 15.41 -13.39 21.39
CA ASP A 236 14.55 -14.41 21.98
C ASP A 236 14.47 -14.21 23.51
N GLU A 237 13.53 -14.91 24.15
CA GLU A 237 13.27 -14.79 25.58
C GLU A 237 14.49 -15.13 26.46
N GLU A 238 15.26 -16.16 26.08
CA GLU A 238 16.46 -16.59 26.79
C GLU A 238 17.61 -15.58 26.66
N ARG A 239 17.92 -15.09 25.46
CA ARG A 239 19.00 -14.09 25.29
C ARG A 239 18.62 -12.75 25.87
N ALA A 240 17.34 -12.38 25.89
CA ALA A 240 16.89 -11.17 26.59
C ALA A 240 17.16 -11.28 28.08
N THR A 241 16.87 -12.42 28.70
CA THR A 241 17.16 -12.67 30.12
C THR A 241 18.66 -12.65 30.41
N GLN A 242 19.49 -13.25 29.54
CA GLN A 242 20.95 -13.20 29.67
C GLN A 242 21.50 -11.77 29.47
N ALA A 243 20.93 -11.00 28.55
CA ALA A 243 21.32 -9.61 28.31
C ALA A 243 21.00 -8.72 29.53
N ILE A 244 19.83 -8.89 30.15
CA ILE A 244 19.44 -8.21 31.40
C ILE A 244 20.45 -8.54 32.51
N ALA A 245 20.76 -9.82 32.73
CA ALA A 245 21.71 -10.23 33.78
C ALA A 245 23.12 -9.66 33.55
N LYS A 246 23.58 -9.64 32.29
CA LYS A 246 24.88 -9.07 31.92
C LYS A 246 24.92 -7.56 32.10
N LEU A 247 23.83 -6.85 31.77
CA LEU A 247 23.71 -5.41 31.97
C LEU A 247 23.70 -5.05 33.45
N LYS A 248 22.95 -5.79 34.29
CA LYS A 248 22.95 -5.60 35.75
C LYS A 248 24.35 -5.77 36.33
N LYS A 249 25.02 -6.88 36.00
CA LYS A 249 26.40 -7.13 36.47
C LYS A 249 27.38 -6.05 36.00
N ALA A 250 27.29 -5.62 34.75
CA ALA A 250 28.18 -4.58 34.22
C ALA A 250 27.92 -3.19 34.83
N ILE A 251 26.69 -2.91 35.26
CA ILE A 251 26.35 -1.71 36.02
C ILE A 251 26.95 -1.82 37.43
N ASP A 252 26.70 -2.90 38.16
CA ASP A 252 27.21 -3.13 39.51
C ASP A 252 28.76 -3.09 39.58
N ASP A 253 29.45 -3.74 38.64
CA ASP A 253 30.92 -3.77 38.58
C ASP A 253 31.51 -2.37 38.32
N ARG A 254 30.82 -1.54 37.52
CA ARG A 254 31.27 -0.17 37.19
C ARG A 254 30.93 0.83 38.28
N GLU A 255 29.79 0.67 38.94
CA GLU A 255 29.43 1.48 40.11
C GLU A 255 30.39 1.21 41.27
N ASN A 256 30.71 -0.05 41.55
CA ASN A 256 31.68 -0.40 42.59
C ASN A 256 33.11 0.09 42.26
N GLY A 257 33.51 0.06 40.98
CA GLY A 257 34.80 0.61 40.54
C GLY A 257 34.89 2.14 40.62
N GLN A 258 33.78 2.85 40.35
CA GLN A 258 33.72 4.31 40.53
C GLN A 258 33.70 4.71 42.01
N THR A 259 33.08 3.90 42.86
CA THR A 259 33.05 4.13 44.32
C THR A 259 34.43 3.90 44.96
N ALA A 260 35.22 2.93 44.46
CA ALA A 260 36.60 2.68 44.91
C ALA A 260 37.63 3.69 44.41
N ALA A 261 37.35 4.44 43.34
CA ALA A 261 38.21 5.51 42.82
C ALA A 261 37.90 6.89 43.43
N ALA A 262 36.80 7.02 44.17
CA ALA A 262 36.32 8.24 44.81
C ALA A 262 36.50 8.26 46.35
N ALA A 263 37.09 7.20 46.93
CA ALA A 263 37.49 7.10 48.33
C ALA A 263 39.02 7.16 48.45
#